data_AF-A0A7W1FRJ5-F1
#
_entry.id   AF-A0A7W1FRJ5-F1
#
_cell.length_a   1.000
_cell.length_b   1.000
_cell.length_c   1.000
_cell.angle_alpha   90.00
_cell.angle_beta   90.00
_cell.angle_gamma   90.00
#
_symmetry.space_group_name_H-M   'P 1'
#
loop_
_entity.id
_entity.type
_entity.pdbx_description
1 polymer ?
#
loop_
_entity_poly.entity_id
_entity_poly.type
_entity_poly.pdbx_seq_one_letter_code
_entity_poly.pdbx_strand_id
1 'polypeptide(L)'
;MTTARYSFGVKFFNEKDVDTGLRDLCVEFRWKNGRKTTDQPWDSSKAGVRGSASASERVEVLNLPSREWLSLNLHGSIASEDARDIAECRRVMLVGRFPTGRTFEKEIPVPEIEAQSWVRRVFGQ
;
A
#
# COMPACT_ATOMS: atom_id res chain seq x y z
N MET A 1 -3.91 -7.13 -20.62
CA MET A 1 -3.85 -7.69 -19.25
C MET A 1 -4.73 -6.83 -18.37
N THR A 2 -5.73 -7.43 -17.72
CA THR A 2 -6.63 -6.71 -16.80
C THR A 2 -5.93 -6.58 -15.45
N THR A 3 -6.00 -5.41 -14.83
CA THR A 3 -5.46 -5.16 -13.49
C THR A 3 -6.58 -4.70 -12.56
N ALA A 4 -6.57 -5.19 -11.32
CA ALA A 4 -7.40 -4.68 -10.24
C ALA A 4 -6.62 -3.58 -9.49
N ARG A 5 -7.32 -2.55 -9.01
CA ARG A 5 -6.73 -1.50 -8.19
C ARG A 5 -7.13 -1.69 -6.73
N TYR A 6 -6.24 -1.27 -5.84
CA TYR A 6 -6.53 -1.18 -4.41
C TYR A 6 -6.13 0.19 -3.89
N SER A 7 -6.79 0.61 -2.82
CA SER A 7 -6.46 1.81 -2.07
C SER A 7 -6.78 1.62 -0.60
N PHE A 8 -5.91 2.15 0.27
CA PHE A 8 -6.15 2.16 1.71
C PHE A 8 -5.45 3.34 2.36
N GLY A 9 -6.04 3.83 3.45
CA GLY A 9 -5.43 4.83 4.32
C GLY A 9 -4.54 4.16 5.37
N VAL A 10 -3.39 4.75 5.67
CA VAL A 10 -2.53 4.32 6.78
C VAL A 10 -2.07 5.52 7.59
N LYS A 11 -1.96 5.32 8.90
CA LYS A 11 -1.39 6.28 9.84
C LYS A 11 -0.20 5.69 10.58
N PHE A 12 0.90 6.42 10.57
CA PHE A 12 2.12 6.08 11.30
C PHE A 12 2.43 7.17 12.33
N PHE A 13 2.98 6.77 13.47
CA PHE A 13 3.60 7.68 14.41
C PHE A 13 5.05 7.26 14.57
N ASN A 14 5.99 8.17 14.34
CA ASN A 14 7.41 7.88 14.59
C ASN A 14 7.74 8.14 16.06
N GLU A 15 7.88 7.09 16.85
CA GLU A 15 8.26 7.21 18.27
C GLU A 15 9.73 7.62 18.47
N LYS A 16 10.55 7.59 17.40
CA LYS A 16 11.95 8.02 17.49
C LYS A 16 12.04 9.54 17.55
N ASP A 17 13.08 10.00 18.23
CA ASP A 17 13.47 11.42 18.30
C ASP A 17 14.17 11.89 17.01
N VAL A 18 14.27 11.03 16.00
CA VAL A 18 14.92 11.32 14.72
C VAL A 18 14.03 10.93 13.55
N ASP A 19 14.10 11.73 12.48
CA ASP A 19 13.44 11.43 11.22
C ASP A 19 13.91 10.08 10.68
N THR A 20 12.95 9.28 10.22
CA THR A 20 13.22 7.91 9.77
C THR A 20 12.65 7.68 8.38
N GLY A 21 13.50 7.25 7.44
CA GLY A 21 13.05 6.89 6.09
C GLY A 21 12.74 5.39 5.99
N LEU A 22 11.59 5.04 5.42
CA LEU A 22 11.29 3.68 4.97
C LEU A 22 11.48 3.58 3.45
N ARG A 23 12.22 2.57 3.00
CA ARG A 23 12.49 2.28 1.58
C ARG A 23 11.81 0.98 1.15
N ASP A 24 11.85 0.68 -0.14
CA ASP A 24 11.39 -0.59 -0.72
C ASP A 24 9.96 -0.94 -0.30
N LEU A 25 9.08 0.07 -0.26
CA LEU A 25 7.70 -0.12 0.17
C LEU A 25 6.95 -1.02 -0.81
N CYS A 26 6.29 -2.04 -0.29
CA CYS A 26 5.40 -2.91 -1.05
C CYS A 26 4.20 -3.32 -0.21
N VAL A 27 3.16 -3.80 -0.88
CA VAL A 27 1.98 -4.36 -0.22
C VAL A 27 2.01 -5.87 -0.39
N GLU A 28 1.82 -6.59 0.70
CA GLU A 28 1.78 -8.04 0.68
C GLU A 28 0.41 -8.54 1.14
N PHE A 29 -0.29 -9.21 0.23
CA PHE A 29 -1.53 -9.91 0.51
C PHE A 29 -1.18 -11.31 1.01
N ARG A 30 -1.62 -11.67 2.22
CA ARG A 30 -1.38 -12.99 2.84
C ARG A 30 -2.71 -13.75 2.99
N TRP A 31 -2.68 -15.03 2.66
CA TRP A 31 -3.76 -16.00 2.89
C TRP A 31 -3.19 -17.29 3.49
N LYS A 32 -4.05 -18.28 3.76
CA LYS A 32 -3.69 -19.46 4.57
C LYS A 32 -2.42 -20.18 4.09
N ASN A 33 -2.23 -20.29 2.78
CA ASN A 33 -1.18 -21.09 2.16
C ASN A 33 -0.31 -20.29 1.17
N GLY A 34 -0.37 -18.95 1.17
CA GLY A 34 0.33 -18.16 0.18
C GLY A 34 0.40 -16.69 0.51
N ARG A 35 1.24 -16.01 -0.26
CA ARG A 35 1.37 -14.55 -0.21
C ARG A 35 1.63 -14.02 -1.61
N LYS A 36 1.18 -12.80 -1.85
CA LYS A 36 1.46 -12.06 -3.08
C LYS A 36 1.96 -10.68 -2.71
N THR A 37 3.16 -10.38 -3.17
CA THR A 37 3.77 -9.06 -3.03
C THR A 37 3.47 -8.25 -4.30
N THR A 38 2.96 -7.05 -4.12
CA THR A 38 2.71 -6.12 -5.23
C THR A 38 3.96 -5.33 -5.58
N ASP A 39 3.89 -4.65 -6.72
CA ASP A 39 4.75 -3.52 -6.99
C ASP A 39 4.60 -2.41 -5.95
N GLN A 40 5.54 -1.48 -5.98
CA GLN A 40 5.61 -0.33 -5.10
C GLN A 40 4.32 0.52 -5.19
N PRO A 41 3.66 0.81 -4.06
CA PRO A 41 2.48 1.66 -4.06
C PRO A 41 2.87 3.12 -4.34
N TRP A 42 1.89 3.89 -4.83
CA TRP A 42 2.02 5.34 -4.95
C TRP A 42 1.13 6.03 -3.91
N ASP A 43 1.56 7.21 -3.46
CA ASP A 43 0.82 8.04 -2.51
C ASP A 43 0.05 9.13 -3.26
N SER A 44 -1.28 9.14 -3.10
CA SER A 44 -2.14 10.17 -3.72
C SER A 44 -2.27 11.43 -2.87
N SER A 45 -1.87 11.40 -1.60
CA SER A 45 -1.96 12.53 -0.66
C SER A 45 -1.03 13.68 -1.07
N LYS A 46 0.03 13.38 -1.82
CA LYS A 46 0.96 14.37 -2.38
C LYS A 46 0.54 14.92 -3.75
N ALA A 47 -0.53 14.40 -4.37
CA ALA A 47 -1.01 14.85 -5.69
C ALA A 47 -1.59 16.28 -5.70
N GLY A 48 -1.51 17.02 -4.57
CA GLY A 48 -2.08 18.36 -4.39
C GLY A 48 -1.07 19.51 -4.27
N VAL A 49 0.25 19.31 -4.44
CA VAL A 49 1.20 20.44 -4.40
C VAL A 49 1.35 21.05 -5.81
N ARG A 50 0.44 21.98 -6.11
CA ARG A 50 0.47 22.98 -7.20
C ARG A 50 1.01 22.53 -8.56
N GLY A 51 0.09 22.19 -9.48
CA GLY A 51 0.22 22.61 -10.87
C GLY A 51 0.78 21.60 -11.89
N SER A 52 1.04 20.35 -11.52
CA SER A 52 1.36 19.30 -12.50
C SER A 52 0.40 18.13 -12.36
N ALA A 53 -0.61 18.11 -13.22
CA ALA A 53 -1.46 16.94 -13.46
C ALA A 53 -0.66 15.88 -14.23
N SER A 54 0.33 15.24 -13.59
CA SER A 54 1.02 14.02 -14.06
C SER A 54 2.20 13.71 -13.15
N ALA A 55 1.98 12.96 -12.07
CA ALA A 55 2.92 11.97 -11.54
C ALA A 55 2.33 11.38 -10.26
N SER A 56 1.75 10.19 -10.36
CA SER A 56 1.78 9.26 -9.23
C SER A 56 3.25 8.93 -8.95
N GLU A 57 3.95 9.75 -8.18
CA GLU A 57 5.32 9.45 -7.77
C GLU A 57 5.28 8.20 -6.89
N ARG A 58 5.96 7.14 -7.34
CA ARG A 58 6.16 5.94 -6.54
C ARG A 58 6.83 6.34 -5.24
N VAL A 59 6.40 5.77 -4.12
CA VAL A 59 6.98 6.11 -2.81
C VAL A 59 8.34 5.41 -2.65
N GLU A 60 9.39 5.98 -3.25
CA GLU A 60 10.78 5.49 -3.14
C GLU A 60 11.27 5.48 -1.69
N VAL A 61 11.03 6.59 -1.01
CA VAL A 61 11.32 6.75 0.40
C VAL A 61 10.13 7.42 1.09
N LEU A 62 9.60 6.75 2.10
CA LEU A 62 8.60 7.33 2.99
C LEU A 62 9.30 7.94 4.21
N ASN A 63 9.30 9.26 4.28
CA ASN A 63 9.84 9.99 5.42
C ASN A 63 8.83 9.99 6.57
N LEU A 64 9.24 9.41 7.70
CA LEU A 64 8.53 9.42 8.97
C LEU A 64 9.13 10.51 9.87
N PRO A 65 8.51 11.69 9.98
CA PRO A 65 9.01 12.78 10.81
C PRO A 65 9.02 12.41 12.29
N SER A 66 10.06 12.82 13.02
CA SER A 66 10.24 12.56 14.46
C SER A 66 9.04 13.00 15.30
N ARG A 67 8.52 12.10 16.16
CA ARG A 67 7.38 12.37 17.08
C ARG A 67 6.13 12.95 16.43
N GLU A 68 5.93 12.68 15.14
CA GLU A 68 4.81 13.21 14.39
C GLU A 68 3.95 12.09 13.78
N TRP A 69 2.67 12.41 13.59
CA TRP A 69 1.74 11.55 12.87
C TRP A 69 1.86 11.81 11.38
N LEU A 70 2.07 10.74 10.61
CA LEU A 70 1.99 10.75 9.16
C LEU A 70 0.76 9.98 8.72
N SER A 71 -0.08 10.61 7.91
CA SER A 71 -1.24 9.97 7.27
C SER A 71 -1.00 9.89 5.76
N LEU A 72 -1.23 8.72 5.16
CA LEU A 72 -1.04 8.48 3.74
C LEU A 72 -2.24 7.74 3.17
N ASN A 73 -2.55 8.00 1.90
CA ASN A 73 -3.43 7.18 1.08
C ASN A 73 -2.60 6.48 0.03
N LEU A 74 -2.40 5.18 0.24
CA LEU A 74 -1.60 4.35 -0.64
C LEU A 74 -2.49 3.67 -1.66
N HIS A 75 -2.02 3.66 -2.91
CA HIS A 75 -2.70 3.04 -4.03
C HIS A 75 -1.75 2.09 -4.75
N GLY A 76 -2.31 1.04 -5.31
CA GLY A 76 -1.55 0.13 -6.15
C GLY A 76 -2.42 -0.63 -7.12
N SER A 77 -1.79 -1.50 -7.89
CA SER A 77 -2.46 -2.39 -8.84
C SER A 77 -1.93 -3.80 -8.69
N ILE A 78 -2.79 -4.76 -9.02
CA ILE A 78 -2.47 -6.18 -9.04
C ILE A 78 -3.04 -6.79 -10.31
N ALA A 79 -2.38 -7.80 -10.88
CA ALA A 79 -2.92 -8.51 -12.03
C ALA A 79 -4.25 -9.17 -11.67
N SER A 80 -5.23 -9.12 -12.57
CA SER A 80 -6.56 -9.69 -12.31
C SER A 80 -6.55 -11.21 -12.17
N GLU A 81 -5.53 -11.89 -12.68
CA GLU A 81 -5.31 -13.32 -12.43
C GLU A 81 -5.06 -13.61 -10.94
N ASP A 82 -4.29 -12.75 -10.27
CA ASP A 82 -4.02 -12.82 -8.83
C ASP A 82 -5.21 -12.37 -7.98
N ALA A 83 -6.20 -11.68 -8.58
CA ALA A 83 -7.34 -11.17 -7.83
C ALA A 83 -8.21 -12.28 -7.24
N ARG A 84 -8.20 -13.50 -7.82
CA ARG A 84 -8.89 -14.66 -7.22
C ARG A 84 -8.21 -15.12 -5.93
N ASP A 85 -6.89 -15.24 -5.92
CA ASP A 85 -6.13 -15.65 -4.74
C ASP A 85 -6.23 -14.61 -3.61
N ILE A 86 -6.28 -13.33 -3.98
CA ILE A 86 -6.44 -12.23 -3.02
C ILE A 86 -7.87 -12.13 -2.49
N ALA A 87 -8.87 -12.72 -3.16
CA ALA A 87 -10.23 -12.79 -2.60
C ALA A 87 -10.26 -13.63 -1.30
N GLU A 88 -9.32 -14.57 -1.15
CA GLU A 88 -9.11 -15.33 0.09
C GLU A 88 -8.14 -14.65 1.07
N CYS A 89 -7.69 -13.43 0.75
CA CYS A 89 -6.78 -12.68 1.59
C CYS A 89 -7.40 -12.38 2.94
N ARG A 90 -6.67 -12.70 4.00
CA ARG A 90 -7.07 -12.45 5.39
C ARG A 90 -6.33 -11.28 6.00
N ARG A 91 -5.15 -10.96 5.46
CA ARG A 91 -4.23 -9.96 6.00
C ARG A 91 -3.52 -9.24 4.87
N VAL A 92 -3.52 -7.92 4.94
CA VAL A 92 -2.73 -7.08 4.04
C VAL A 92 -1.63 -6.45 4.87
N MET A 93 -0.39 -6.56 4.40
CA MET A 93 0.77 -6.05 5.09
C MET A 93 1.39 -4.93 4.27
N LEU A 94 1.63 -3.78 4.87
CA LEU A 94 2.60 -2.84 4.34
C LEU A 94 3.99 -3.27 4.80
N VAL A 95 4.86 -3.53 3.84
CA VAL A 95 6.23 -3.96 4.09
C VAL A 95 7.18 -2.89 3.56
N GLY A 96 8.26 -2.63 4.29
CA GLY A 96 9.33 -1.75 3.86
C GLY A 96 10.63 -2.06 4.59
N ARG A 97 11.68 -1.29 4.31
CA ARG A 97 13.00 -1.46 4.94
C ARG A 97 13.48 -0.16 5.56
N PHE A 98 13.94 -0.24 6.79
CA PHE A 98 14.68 0.84 7.43
C PHE A 98 16.10 0.94 6.85
N PRO A 99 16.79 2.10 7.00
CA PRO A 99 18.15 2.27 6.49
C PRO A 99 19.16 1.33 7.17
N THR A 100 18.82 0.83 8.36
CA THR A 100 19.59 -0.17 9.12
C THR A 100 19.48 -1.60 8.54
N GLY A 101 18.68 -1.80 7.48
CA GLY A 101 18.40 -3.11 6.90
C GLY A 101 17.29 -3.90 7.61
N ARG A 102 16.72 -3.35 8.70
CA ARG A 102 15.60 -3.99 9.40
C ARG A 102 14.31 -3.89 8.57
N THR A 103 13.57 -4.99 8.50
CA THR A 103 12.26 -5.01 7.86
C THR A 103 11.23 -4.33 8.76
N PHE A 104 10.43 -3.46 8.14
CA PHE A 104 9.21 -2.92 8.69
C PHE A 104 8.03 -3.71 8.14
N GLU A 105 7.12 -4.14 9.02
CA GLU A 105 5.89 -4.81 8.64
C GLU A 105 4.74 -4.23 9.47
N LYS A 106 3.69 -3.79 8.78
CA LYS A 106 2.47 -3.29 9.42
C LYS A 106 1.26 -3.96 8.79
N GLU A 107 0.47 -4.64 9.60
CA GLU A 107 -0.83 -5.14 9.15
C GLU A 107 -1.80 -3.96 8.95
N ILE A 108 -2.44 -3.95 7.78
CA ILE A 108 -3.50 -3.03 7.39
C ILE A 108 -4.81 -3.80 7.52
N PRO A 109 -5.77 -3.31 8.31
CA PRO A 109 -7.08 -3.91 8.41
C PRO A 109 -7.75 -3.98 7.02
N VAL A 110 -8.16 -5.18 6.62
CA VAL A 110 -8.94 -5.41 5.38
C VAL A 110 -10.18 -4.52 5.24
N PRO A 111 -10.96 -4.15 6.29
CA PRO A 111 -12.10 -3.25 6.12
C PRO A 111 -11.74 -1.82 5.65
N GLU A 112 -10.47 -1.42 5.73
CA GLU A 112 -9.99 -0.11 5.24
C GLU A 112 -9.54 -0.13 3.77
N ILE A 113 -9.61 -1.31 3.12
CA ILE A 113 -9.35 -1.44 1.70
C ILE A 113 -10.67 -1.18 1.00
N GLU A 114 -10.85 0.05 0.51
CA GLU A 114 -11.84 0.33 -0.53
C GLU A 114 -11.35 -0.34 -1.81
N ALA A 115 -11.58 -1.65 -1.87
CA ALA A 115 -11.51 -2.46 -3.05
C ALA A 115 -12.68 -2.03 -3.96
N GLN A 116 -12.66 -0.79 -4.44
CA GLN A 116 -13.69 -0.26 -5.31
C GLN A 116 -13.77 -1.19 -6.52
N SER A 117 -14.89 -1.92 -6.60
CA SER A 117 -15.31 -2.88 -7.64
C SER A 117 -14.71 -4.30 -7.63
N TRP A 118 -14.72 -5.01 -6.49
CA TRP A 118 -14.28 -6.42 -6.48
C TRP A 118 -15.29 -7.48 -6.95
N VAL A 119 -16.60 -7.19 -7.10
CA VAL A 119 -17.58 -8.30 -7.33
C VAL A 119 -18.68 -8.07 -8.39
N ARG A 120 -18.91 -6.86 -8.94
CA ARG A 120 -20.06 -6.65 -9.84
C ARG A 120 -19.81 -6.73 -11.36
N ARG A 121 -18.60 -7.03 -11.84
CA ARG A 121 -18.34 -7.03 -13.31
C ARG A 121 -17.67 -8.25 -13.92
N VAL A 122 -17.23 -9.24 -13.14
CA VAL A 122 -16.59 -10.45 -13.70
C VAL A 122 -17.56 -11.64 -13.84
N PHE A 123 -18.70 -11.60 -13.16
CA PHE A 123 -19.75 -12.64 -13.25
C PHE A 123 -21.14 -12.07 -13.61
N GLY A 124 -21.16 -10.95 -14.31
CA GLY A 124 -22.39 -10.32 -14.80
C GLY A 124 -22.55 -10.46 -16.31
N GLN A 125 -22.58 -11.69 -16.80
CA GLN A 125 -23.50 -12.21 -17.83
C GLN A 125 -23.30 -13.73 -17.94
#